data_AF-A0A0N4XKA7-F1
#
_entry.id   AF-A0A0N4XKA7-F1
#
_cell.length_a   1.000
_cell.length_b   1.000
_cell.length_c   1.000
_cell.angle_alpha   90.00
_cell.angle_beta   90.00
_cell.angle_gamma   90.00
#
_symmetry.space_group_name_H-M   'P 1'
#
loop_
_entity.id
_entity.type
_entity.pdbx_description
1 polymer ?
#
loop_
_entity_poly.entity_id
_entity_poly.type
_entity_poly.pdbx_seq_one_letter_code
_entity_poly.pdbx_strand_id
1 'polypeptide(L)' 'APSDYYLFRPLKHHLAGKKFTNYNNLKSDIADFFEAQPPEFWAKGIGDLPNRWATVVDNCGDYIVD' A
#
# COMPACT_ATOMS: atom_id res chain seq x y z
N ALA A 1 2.47 8.49 -3.44
CA ALA A 1 3.62 7.57 -3.63
C ALA A 1 3.13 6.11 -3.69
N PRO A 2 3.95 5.10 -4.04
CA PRO A 2 3.56 3.68 -3.96
C PRO A 2 3.04 3.26 -2.59
N SER A 3 3.58 3.86 -1.53
CA SER A 3 3.07 3.66 -0.18
C SER A 3 1.59 4.00 -0.06
N ASP A 4 1.13 5.11 -0.66
CA ASP A 4 -0.25 5.59 -0.50
C ASP A 4 -1.25 4.83 -1.38
N TYR A 5 -0.96 4.69 -2.68
CA TYR A 5 -1.92 4.09 -3.61
C TYR A 5 -1.91 2.56 -3.55
N TYR A 6 -0.80 1.95 -3.15
CA TYR A 6 -0.64 0.49 -3.19
C TYR A 6 -0.52 -0.15 -1.81
N LEU A 7 0.41 0.30 -0.95
CA LEU A 7 0.69 -0.39 0.32
C LEU A 7 -0.34 -0.08 1.42
N PHE A 8 -0.72 1.19 1.59
CA PHE A 8 -1.57 1.60 2.69
C PHE A 8 -3.03 1.21 2.48
N ARG A 9 -3.49 0.96 1.25
CA ARG A 9 -4.83 0.39 1.01
C ARG A 9 -5.01 -0.97 1.70
N PRO A 10 -4.24 -2.02 1.39
CA PRO A 10 -4.35 -3.32 2.05
C PRO A 10 -3.97 -3.26 3.53
N LEU A 11 -2.98 -2.44 3.92
CA LEU A 11 -2.65 -2.28 5.34
C LEU A 11 -3.83 -1.67 6.13
N LYS A 12 -4.50 -0.64 5.60
CA LYS A 12 -5.71 -0.08 6.24
C LYS A 12 -6.82 -1.12 6.36
N HIS A 13 -7.02 -1.94 5.32
CA HIS A 13 -7.98 -3.04 5.39
C HIS A 13 -7.59 -4.09 6.45
N HIS A 14 -6.31 -4.44 6.54
CA HIS A 14 -5.79 -5.37 7.55
C HIS A 14 -5.98 -4.84 8.98
N LEU A 15 -5.79 -3.53 9.18
CA LEU A 15 -5.94 -2.88 10.49
C LEU A 15 -7.39 -2.54 10.83
N ALA A 16 -8.32 -2.59 9.88
CA ALA A 16 -9.70 -2.18 10.08
C ALA A 16 -10.37 -3.01 11.19
N GLY A 17 -10.90 -2.33 12.21
CA GLY A 17 -11.59 -2.96 13.33
C GLY A 17 -10.69 -3.61 14.39
N LYS A 18 -9.37 -3.70 14.16
CA LYS A 18 -8.42 -4.19 15.18
C LYS A 18 -8.25 -3.14 16.30
N LYS A 19 -8.25 -3.61 17.54
CA LYS A 19 -7.92 -2.80 18.72
C LYS A 19 -6.70 -3.40 19.41
N PHE A 20 -5.62 -2.63 19.46
CA PHE A 20 -4.38 -3.05 20.12
C PHE A 20 -4.34 -2.48 21.53
N THR A 21 -4.02 -3.33 22.51
CA THR A 21 -3.91 -2.94 23.93
C THR A 21 -2.52 -2.46 24.31
N ASN A 22 -1.52 -2.73 23.47
CA ASN A 22 -0.15 -2.28 23.66
C ASN A 22 0.59 -2.16 22.31
N TYR A 23 1.71 -1.44 22.35
CA TYR A 23 2.55 -1.16 21.18
C TYR A 23 3.23 -2.41 20.60
N ASN A 24 3.62 -3.38 21.44
CA ASN A 24 4.29 -4.59 20.96
C ASN A 24 3.36 -5.44 20.09
N ASN A 25 2.09 -5.59 20.49
CA ASN A 25 1.08 -6.29 19.71
C ASN A 25 0.85 -5.61 18.36
N LEU A 26 0.77 -4.26 18.34
CA LEU A 26 0.66 -3.50 17.09
C LEU A 26 1.89 -3.73 16.19
N LYS A 27 3.10 -3.68 16.77
CA LYS A 27 4.35 -3.84 16.04
C LYS A 27 4.47 -5.24 15.43
N SER A 28 4.12 -6.29 16.19
CA SER A 28 4.13 -7.67 15.72
C SER A 28 3.09 -7.89 14.62
N ASP A 29 1.85 -7.42 14.79
CA ASP A 29 0.79 -7.58 13.77
C ASP A 29 1.16 -6.92 12.43
N ILE A 30 1.76 -5.73 12.49
CA ILE A 30 2.27 -5.04 11.29
C ILE A 30 3.46 -5.79 10.67
N ALA A 31 4.37 -6.35 11.48
CA ALA A 31 5.48 -7.14 10.97
C ALA A 31 4.99 -8.41 10.26
N ASP A 32 4.05 -9.14 10.88
CA ASP A 32 3.43 -10.33 10.33
C ASP A 32 2.73 -10.02 8.99
N PHE A 33 2.03 -8.88 8.89
CA PHE A 33 1.42 -8.43 7.64
C PHE A 33 2.47 -8.28 6.52
N PHE A 34 3.62 -7.68 6.83
CA PHE A 34 4.69 -7.47 5.85
C PHE A 34 5.38 -8.77 5.43
N GLU A 35 5.65 -9.65 6.39
CA GLU A 35 6.25 -10.97 6.15
C GLU A 35 5.32 -11.89 5.34
N ALA A 36 4.01 -11.73 5.49
CA ALA A 36 3.01 -12.48 4.71
C ALA A 36 2.89 -12.03 3.25
N GLN A 37 3.42 -10.86 2.87
CA GLN A 37 3.32 -10.40 1.48
C GLN A 37 4.34 -11.10 0.58
N PRO A 38 3.92 -11.64 -0.58
CA PRO A 38 4.84 -12.26 -1.52
C PRO A 38 5.74 -11.21 -2.19
N PRO A 39 6.96 -11.55 -2.67
CA PRO A 39 7.85 -10.61 -3.36
C PRO A 39 7.19 -9.86 -4.52
N GLU A 40 6.28 -10.50 -5.23
CA GLU A 40 5.52 -9.95 -6.35
C GLU A 40 4.62 -8.78 -5.92
N PHE A 41 4.13 -8.79 -4.68
CA PHE A 41 3.34 -7.68 -4.13
C PHE A 41 4.17 -6.40 -4.14
N TRP A 42 5.41 -6.46 -3.65
CA TRP A 42 6.33 -5.32 -3.59
C TRP A 42 6.76 -4.87 -4.98
N ALA A 43 7.10 -5.83 -5.84
CA ALA A 43 7.50 -5.56 -7.22
C ALA A 43 6.38 -4.86 -8.00
N LYS A 44 5.13 -5.29 -7.85
CA LYS A 44 3.97 -4.69 -8.51
C LYS A 44 3.76 -3.24 -8.05
N GLY A 45 3.79 -2.98 -6.75
CA GLY A 45 3.58 -1.63 -6.22
C GLY A 45 4.54 -0.60 -6.80
N ILE A 46 5.81 -0.97 -6.97
CA ILE A 46 6.84 -0.10 -7.57
C ILE A 46 6.75 -0.13 -9.11
N GLY A 47 6.54 -1.30 -9.71
CA GLY A 47 6.49 -1.49 -11.16
C GLY A 47 5.32 -0.78 -11.84
N ASP A 48 4.24 -0.48 -11.11
CA ASP A 48 3.10 0.29 -11.62
C ASP A 48 3.40 1.81 -11.75
N LEU A 49 4.51 2.31 -11.20
CA LEU A 49 4.86 3.74 -11.21
C LEU A 49 4.91 4.36 -12.62
N PRO A 50 5.62 3.78 -13.61
CA PRO A 50 5.71 4.38 -14.94
C PRO A 50 4.33 4.53 -15.61
N ASN A 51 3.46 3.53 -15.45
CA ASN A 51 2.10 3.56 -16.00
C ASN A 51 1.27 4.68 -15.36
N ARG A 52 1.40 4.88 -14.05
CA ARG A 52 0.71 5.97 -13.35
C ARG A 52 1.23 7.34 -13.79
N TRP A 53 2.54 7.50 -13.96
CA TRP A 53 3.10 8.76 -14.47
C TRP A 53 2.61 9.07 -15.88
N ALA A 54 2.57 8.07 -16.76
CA ALA A 54 2.01 8.24 -18.11
C ALA A 54 0.53 8.68 -18.04
N THR A 55 -0.26 8.03 -17.19
CA THR A 55 -1.68 8.40 -16.98
C THR A 55 -1.86 9.84 -16.51
N VAL A 56 -1.01 10.32 -15.59
CA VAL A 56 -1.07 11.73 -15.14
C VAL A 56 -0.74 12.70 -16.27
N VAL A 57 0.25 12.36 -17.12
CA VAL A 57 0.61 13.18 -18.28
C VAL A 57 -0.53 13.24 -19.28
N ASP A 58 -1.12 12.09 -19.61
CA ASP A 58 -2.24 11.98 -20.55
C ASP A 58 -3.50 12.72 -20.03
N ASN A 59 -3.68 12.75 -18.71
CA ASN A 59 -4.77 13.47 -18.04
C ASN A 59 -4.42 14.94 -17.75
N CYS A 60 -3.41 15.52 -18.39
CA CYS A 60 -3.01 16.92 -18.20
C CYS A 60 -2.74 17.31 -16.73
N GLY A 61 -2.29 16.36 -15.91
CA GLY A 61 -2.00 16.58 -14.49
C GLY A 61 -3.17 16.29 -13.53
N ASP A 62 -4.34 15.88 -14.02
CA ASP A 62 -5.46 15.51 -13.16
C ASP A 62 -5.19 14.24 -12.33
N TYR A 63 -5.93 14.11 -11.23
CA TYR A 63 -5.82 12.96 -10.33
C TYR A 63 -6.21 11.65 -11.02
N ILE A 64 -5.44 10.59 -10.74
CA ILE A 64 -5.83 9.22 -11.08
C ILE A 64 -6.91 8.77 -10.10
N VAL A 65 -8.08 8.38 -10.61
CA VAL A 65 -9.14 7.76 -9.83
C VAL A 65 -8.95 6.25 -9.86
N ASP A 66 -8.61 5.66 -8.71
CA ASP A 66 -8.38 4.22 -8.49
C ASP A 66 -9.56 3.54 -7.79
#